data_AF-A0A0E3SJI5-F1
#
_entry.id   AF-A0A0E3SJI5-F1
#
_cell.length_a   1.000
_cell.length_b   1.000
_cell.length_c   1.000
_cell.angle_alpha   90.00
_cell.angle_beta   90.00
_cell.angle_gamma   90.00
#
_symmetry.space_group_name_H-M   'P 1'
#
loop_
_entity.id
_entity.type
_entity.pdbx_description
1 polymer ?
#
loop_
_entity_poly.entity_id
_entity_poly.type
_entity_poly.pdbx_seq_one_letter_code
_entity_poly.pdbx_strand_id
1 'polypeptide(L)'
;MLPYNFDYWELGVLIFLMGIGSGMFSSPNTSSIMNSVPPQDRGVASGMMSTLMNSASTLSMAVFFTIVIVGIQEAFPGAILASFASFGSITPDVQQLVDYLISMSPTNALFSAFLGYNPMDSILSSMNPGIVNAIPQQIVTTLTGNYWFPQTLQEAFMPALRLSFIIGAVLSGIAAILSAMRGQRYIYEAHISTSDVGKGEVTRGD
;
A
#
# COMPACT_ATOMS: atom_id res chain seq x y z
N MET A 1 -10.96 10.70 7.09
CA MET A 1 -9.74 9.86 7.21
C MET A 1 -9.44 9.72 8.67
N LEU A 2 -9.12 8.51 9.12
CA LEU A 2 -8.82 8.29 10.53
C LEU A 2 -7.58 9.07 10.97
N PRO A 3 -7.57 9.62 12.20
CA PRO A 3 -6.35 10.14 12.81
C PRO A 3 -5.35 9.00 13.03
N TYR A 4 -4.11 9.26 13.45
CA TYR A 4 -3.15 8.17 13.68
C TYR A 4 -3.44 7.39 14.97
N ASN A 5 -4.16 8.00 15.92
CA ASN A 5 -4.54 7.46 17.23
C ASN A 5 -6.03 7.05 17.27
N PHE A 6 -6.48 6.32 16.26
CA PHE A 6 -7.88 5.89 16.13
C PHE A 6 -8.21 4.72 17.06
N ASP A 7 -9.49 4.57 17.39
CA ASP A 7 -9.97 3.45 18.18
C ASP A 7 -10.07 2.16 17.33
N TYR A 8 -9.76 1.02 17.94
CA TYR A 8 -9.78 -0.28 17.27
C TYR A 8 -11.13 -0.63 16.62
N TRP A 9 -12.24 -0.17 17.19
CA TRP A 9 -13.58 -0.45 16.66
C TRP A 9 -13.82 0.24 15.32
N GLU A 10 -13.33 1.48 15.15
CA GLU A 10 -13.47 2.23 13.90
C GLU A 10 -12.74 1.52 12.76
N LEU A 11 -11.51 1.07 13.04
CA LEU A 11 -10.73 0.27 12.10
C LEU A 11 -11.43 -1.03 11.75
N GLY A 12 -11.97 -1.73 12.76
CA GLY A 12 -12.69 -3.00 12.56
C GLY A 12 -13.87 -2.85 11.61
N VAL A 13 -14.69 -1.81 11.77
CA VAL A 13 -15.83 -1.53 10.88
C VAL A 13 -15.37 -1.21 9.46
N LEU A 14 -14.31 -0.41 9.29
CA LEU A 14 -13.80 -0.05 7.96
C LEU A 14 -13.24 -1.25 7.21
N ILE A 15 -12.44 -2.10 7.88
CA ILE A 15 -11.90 -3.32 7.27
C ILE A 15 -13.04 -4.28 6.92
N PHE A 16 -14.05 -4.40 7.78
CA PHE A 16 -15.21 -5.24 7.53
C PHE A 16 -15.99 -4.79 6.27
N LEU A 17 -16.27 -3.49 6.16
CA LEU A 17 -16.94 -2.92 4.98
C LEU A 17 -16.10 -3.08 3.70
N MET A 18 -14.78 -2.88 3.81
CA MET A 18 -13.86 -3.11 2.69
C MET A 18 -13.89 -4.58 2.24
N GLY A 19 -13.94 -5.52 3.19
CA GLY A 19 -14.04 -6.96 2.91
C GLY A 19 -15.33 -7.33 2.16
N ILE A 20 -16.47 -6.77 2.59
CA ILE A 20 -17.76 -6.96 1.91
C ILE A 20 -17.67 -6.44 0.47
N GLY A 21 -17.20 -5.20 0.28
CA GLY A 21 -17.06 -4.61 -1.04
C GLY A 21 -16.18 -5.45 -1.95
N SER A 22 -14.97 -5.81 -1.48
CA SER A 22 -14.04 -6.65 -2.26
C SER A 22 -14.67 -7.98 -2.72
N GLY A 23 -15.38 -8.67 -1.83
CA GLY A 23 -16.07 -9.93 -2.16
C GLY A 23 -17.19 -9.75 -3.19
N MET A 24 -18.03 -8.73 -3.01
CA MET A 24 -19.16 -8.44 -3.91
C MET A 24 -18.71 -8.10 -5.33
N PHE A 25 -17.55 -7.46 -5.51
CA PHE A 25 -17.01 -7.15 -6.84
C PHE A 25 -16.16 -8.29 -7.43
N SER A 26 -15.34 -8.95 -6.61
CA SER A 26 -14.39 -9.95 -7.10
C SER A 26 -15.06 -11.23 -7.62
N SER A 27 -16.09 -11.73 -6.92
CA SER A 27 -16.75 -12.99 -7.28
C SER A 27 -17.45 -12.92 -8.65
N PRO A 28 -18.35 -11.95 -8.94
CA PRO A 28 -18.98 -11.83 -10.25
C PRO A 28 -17.99 -11.50 -11.37
N ASN A 29 -16.97 -10.67 -11.09
CA ASN A 29 -15.96 -10.28 -12.08
C ASN A 29 -15.18 -11.50 -12.57
N THR A 30 -14.70 -12.33 -11.65
CA THR A 30 -13.97 -13.56 -11.95
C THR A 30 -14.84 -14.56 -12.71
N SER A 31 -16.06 -14.82 -12.24
CA SER A 31 -16.98 -15.75 -12.93
C SER A 31 -17.32 -15.30 -14.35
N SER A 32 -17.50 -13.99 -14.58
CA SER A 32 -17.78 -13.46 -15.91
C SER A 32 -16.64 -13.71 -16.89
N ILE A 33 -15.38 -13.56 -16.46
CA ILE A 33 -14.21 -13.84 -17.29
C ILE A 33 -14.18 -15.33 -17.65
N MET A 34 -14.33 -16.20 -16.66
CA MET A 34 -14.26 -17.65 -16.86
C MET A 34 -15.41 -18.22 -17.70
N ASN A 35 -16.59 -17.61 -17.65
CA ASN A 35 -17.73 -17.99 -18.48
C ASN A 35 -17.62 -17.52 -19.94
N SER A 36 -16.77 -16.52 -20.21
CA SER A 36 -16.56 -15.98 -21.56
C SER A 36 -15.57 -16.81 -22.39
N VAL A 37 -14.93 -17.81 -21.78
CA VAL A 37 -13.89 -18.64 -22.40
C VAL A 37 -14.40 -20.08 -22.56
N PRO A 38 -14.13 -20.76 -23.69
CA PRO A 38 -14.47 -22.17 -23.88
C PRO A 38 -13.92 -23.06 -22.75
N PRO A 39 -14.63 -24.13 -22.36
CA PRO A 39 -14.21 -24.99 -21.26
C PRO A 39 -12.77 -25.52 -21.38
N GLN A 40 -12.33 -25.84 -22.61
CA GLN A 40 -10.97 -26.32 -22.89
C GLN A 40 -9.87 -25.29 -22.59
N ASP A 41 -10.17 -23.98 -22.67
CA ASP A 41 -9.18 -22.91 -22.51
C ASP A 41 -9.23 -22.25 -21.13
N ARG A 42 -10.14 -22.69 -20.25
CA ARG A 42 -10.29 -22.15 -18.88
C ARG A 42 -9.01 -22.25 -18.06
N GLY A 43 -8.21 -23.29 -18.25
CA GLY A 43 -6.90 -23.41 -17.60
C GLY A 43 -5.93 -22.29 -17.98
N VAL A 44 -5.85 -21.98 -19.29
CA VAL A 44 -5.03 -20.89 -19.82
C VAL A 44 -5.57 -19.52 -19.38
N ALA A 45 -6.89 -19.33 -19.42
CA ALA A 45 -7.53 -18.10 -18.96
C ALA A 45 -7.30 -17.84 -17.45
N SER A 46 -7.40 -18.86 -16.60
CA SER A 46 -7.10 -18.75 -15.18
C SER A 46 -5.62 -18.42 -14.94
N GLY A 47 -4.71 -19.02 -15.71
CA GLY A 47 -3.28 -18.70 -15.67
C GLY A 47 -2.99 -17.23 -16.03
N MET A 48 -3.56 -16.75 -17.14
CA MET A 48 -3.44 -15.34 -17.56
C MET A 48 -4.02 -14.38 -16.52
N MET A 49 -5.19 -14.70 -15.95
CA MET A 49 -5.80 -13.89 -14.90
C MET A 49 -4.91 -13.81 -13.65
N SER A 50 -4.32 -14.93 -13.22
CA SER A 50 -3.40 -14.95 -12.09
C SER A 50 -2.16 -14.09 -12.36
N THR A 51 -1.55 -14.20 -13.54
CA THR A 51 -0.39 -13.38 -13.93
C THR A 51 -0.74 -11.89 -13.93
N LEU A 52 -1.90 -11.52 -14.49
CA LEU A 52 -2.38 -10.13 -14.49
C LEU A 52 -2.61 -9.61 -13.06
N MET A 53 -3.22 -10.40 -12.18
CA MET A 53 -3.48 -10.00 -10.78
C MET A 53 -2.19 -9.83 -9.98
N ASN A 54 -1.24 -10.76 -10.10
CA ASN A 54 0.07 -10.63 -9.44
C ASN A 54 0.86 -9.43 -9.96
N SER A 55 0.84 -9.20 -11.27
CA SER A 55 1.50 -8.05 -11.90
C SER A 55 0.86 -6.73 -11.48
N ALA A 56 -0.48 -6.67 -11.47
CA ALA A 56 -1.24 -5.50 -11.04
C ALA A 56 -1.02 -5.21 -9.55
N SER A 57 -0.98 -6.24 -8.69
CA SER A 57 -0.67 -6.08 -7.27
C SER A 57 0.74 -5.54 -7.06
N THR A 58 1.72 -6.04 -7.81
CA THR A 58 3.12 -5.57 -7.74
C THR A 58 3.23 -4.12 -8.18
N LEU A 59 2.61 -3.77 -9.32
CA LEU A 59 2.55 -2.39 -9.82
C LEU A 59 1.86 -1.46 -8.82
N SER A 60 0.73 -1.88 -8.25
CA SER A 60 0.00 -1.12 -7.23
C SER A 60 0.87 -0.83 -6.02
N MET A 61 1.64 -1.82 -5.55
CA MET A 61 2.54 -1.64 -4.41
C MET A 61 3.70 -0.70 -4.75
N ALA A 62 4.25 -0.79 -5.96
CA ALA A 62 5.30 0.12 -6.43
C ALA A 62 4.82 1.58 -6.48
N VAL A 63 3.63 1.81 -7.03
CA VAL A 63 3.02 3.14 -7.09
C VAL A 63 2.70 3.65 -5.68
N PHE A 64 2.12 2.80 -4.83
CA PHE A 64 1.82 3.13 -3.44
C PHE A 64 3.07 3.59 -2.68
N PHE A 65 4.14 2.79 -2.69
CA PHE A 65 5.38 3.16 -2.03
C PHE A 65 6.02 4.41 -2.63
N THR A 66 5.95 4.59 -3.95
CA THR A 66 6.47 5.80 -4.60
C THR A 66 5.77 7.04 -4.05
N ILE A 67 4.44 7.04 -4.00
CA ILE A 67 3.65 8.15 -3.46
C ILE A 67 4.02 8.41 -1.99
N VAL A 68 4.11 7.35 -1.20
CA VAL A 68 4.42 7.45 0.23
C VAL A 68 5.83 8.00 0.46
N ILE A 69 6.85 7.49 -0.23
CA ILE A 69 8.24 7.93 -0.09
C ILE A 69 8.40 9.38 -0.52
N VAL A 70 7.85 9.77 -1.67
CA VAL A 70 7.92 11.15 -2.16
C VAL A 70 7.20 12.10 -1.20
N GLY A 71 6.00 11.73 -0.74
CA GLY A 71 5.24 12.57 0.20
C GLY A 71 5.97 12.77 1.54
N ILE A 72 6.64 11.72 2.05
CA ILE A 72 7.48 11.86 3.25
C ILE A 72 8.70 12.72 2.95
N GLN A 73 9.36 12.55 1.80
CA GLN A 73 10.54 13.35 1.45
C GLN A 73 10.26 14.84 1.44
N GLU A 74 9.06 15.24 0.98
CA GLU A 74 8.63 16.64 0.98
C GLU A 74 8.27 17.16 2.38
N ALA A 75 7.61 16.34 3.21
CA ALA A 75 7.09 16.78 4.50
C ALA A 75 8.06 16.58 5.68
N PHE A 76 8.99 15.64 5.58
CA PHE A 76 9.90 15.25 6.66
C PHE A 76 10.85 16.36 7.12
N PRO A 77 11.46 17.15 6.22
CA PRO A 77 12.27 18.30 6.64
C PRO A 77 11.48 19.29 7.51
N GLY A 78 10.22 19.57 7.12
CA GLY A 78 9.32 20.45 7.87
C GLY A 78 8.98 19.87 9.25
N ALA A 79 8.71 18.58 9.34
CA ALA A 79 8.43 17.89 10.61
C ALA A 79 9.63 17.94 11.56
N ILE A 80 10.85 17.71 11.06
CA ILE A 80 12.08 17.82 11.86
C ILE A 80 12.25 19.25 12.38
N LEU A 81 12.13 20.26 11.52
CA LEU A 81 12.26 21.66 11.94
C LEU A 81 11.22 22.07 12.98
N ALA A 82 9.96 21.67 12.80
CA ALA A 82 8.89 21.93 13.76
C ALA A 82 9.15 21.25 15.12
N SER A 83 9.62 19.99 15.07
CA SER A 83 9.98 19.23 16.26
C SER A 83 11.14 19.87 17.03
N PHE A 84 12.20 20.30 16.34
CA PHE A 84 13.34 20.97 16.99
C PHE A 84 13.01 22.38 17.51
N ALA A 85 12.08 23.10 16.87
CA ALA A 85 11.60 24.39 17.39
C ALA A 85 10.97 24.26 18.79
N SER A 86 10.43 23.08 19.14
CA SER A 86 9.87 22.82 20.47
C SER A 86 10.93 22.71 21.58
N PHE A 87 12.19 22.43 21.24
CA PHE A 87 13.31 22.37 22.19
C PHE A 87 13.88 23.75 22.56
N GLY A 88 13.43 24.82 21.91
CA GLY A 88 13.88 26.19 22.16
C GLY A 88 15.07 26.60 21.29
N SER A 89 16.05 27.31 21.86
CA SER A 89 17.15 27.91 21.11
C SER A 89 18.03 26.86 20.41
N ILE A 90 18.03 26.89 19.07
CA ILE A 90 18.88 26.04 18.23
C ILE A 90 20.31 26.60 18.27
N THR A 91 21.23 25.85 18.87
CA THR A 91 22.67 26.15 18.81
C THR A 91 23.26 25.69 17.46
N PRO A 92 24.43 26.21 17.04
CA PRO A 92 25.07 25.79 15.79
C PRO A 92 25.31 24.27 15.70
N ASP A 93 25.62 23.63 16.82
CA ASP A 93 25.82 22.17 16.90
C ASP A 93 24.51 21.38 16.66
N VAL A 94 23.40 21.88 17.21
CA VAL A 94 22.06 21.31 16.97
C VAL A 94 21.63 21.53 15.53
N GLN A 95 21.97 22.67 14.92
CA GLN A 95 21.68 22.92 13.51
C GLN A 95 22.37 21.90 12.60
N GLN A 96 23.62 21.52 12.89
CA GLN A 96 24.32 20.49 12.11
C GLN A 96 23.63 19.12 12.21
N LEU A 97 23.09 18.76 13.38
CA LEU A 97 22.28 17.55 13.54
C LEU A 97 20.98 17.65 12.72
N VAL A 98 20.29 18.79 12.77
CA VAL A 98 19.07 19.04 11.99
C VAL A 98 19.33 18.89 10.50
N ASP A 99 20.40 19.49 9.99
CA ASP A 99 20.78 19.41 8.57
C ASP A 99 21.07 17.95 8.16
N TYR A 100 21.73 17.19 9.03
CA TYR A 100 21.96 15.76 8.81
C TYR A 100 20.65 14.97 8.74
N LEU A 101 19.73 15.21 9.69
CA LEU A 101 18.43 14.53 9.76
C LEU A 101 17.54 14.86 8.55
N ILE A 102 17.56 16.11 8.08
CA ILE A 102 16.83 16.55 6.88
C ILE A 102 17.35 15.84 5.63
N SER A 103 18.65 15.54 5.57
CA SER A 103 19.25 14.81 4.45
C SER A 103 19.02 13.30 4.46
N MET A 104 18.41 12.76 5.53
CA MET A 104 18.18 11.34 5.68
C MET A 104 17.16 10.82 4.65
N SER A 105 17.44 9.67 4.05
CA SER A 105 16.49 9.00 3.17
C SER A 105 15.22 8.62 3.94
N PRO A 106 14.01 8.99 3.45
CA PRO A 106 12.73 8.56 4.02
C PRO A 106 12.61 7.03 4.14
N THR A 107 13.26 6.31 3.23
CA THR A 107 13.30 4.85 3.23
C THR A 107 13.95 4.31 4.50
N ASN A 108 15.09 4.87 4.91
CA ASN A 108 15.77 4.46 6.15
C ASN A 108 14.92 4.76 7.39
N ALA A 109 14.23 5.90 7.38
CA ALA A 109 13.34 6.30 8.45
C ALA A 109 12.18 5.31 8.61
N LEU A 110 11.54 4.95 7.50
CA LEU A 110 10.44 3.99 7.46
C LEU A 110 10.89 2.59 7.91
N PHE A 111 12.01 2.09 7.40
CA PHE A 111 12.50 0.77 7.80
C PHE A 111 12.85 0.70 9.29
N SER A 112 13.45 1.77 9.83
CA SER A 112 13.73 1.85 11.28
C SER A 112 12.44 1.82 12.10
N ALA A 113 11.43 2.58 11.69
CA ALA A 113 10.10 2.58 12.32
C ALA A 113 9.40 1.21 12.20
N PHE A 114 9.48 0.54 11.05
CA PHE A 114 8.89 -0.79 10.86
C PHE A 114 9.57 -1.88 11.68
N LEU A 115 10.89 -1.81 11.86
CA LEU A 115 11.64 -2.73 12.71
C LEU A 115 11.48 -2.39 14.21
N GLY A 116 10.92 -1.23 14.55
CA GLY A 116 10.72 -0.78 15.91
C GLY A 116 11.99 -0.28 16.60
N TYR A 117 13.05 0.04 15.85
CA TYR A 117 14.29 0.58 16.40
C TYR A 117 14.36 2.10 16.25
N ASN A 118 14.94 2.77 17.24
CA ASN A 118 15.23 4.20 17.15
C ASN A 118 16.54 4.41 16.35
N PRO A 119 16.51 5.09 15.18
CA PRO A 119 17.72 5.34 14.41
C PRO A 119 18.65 6.36 15.08
N MET A 120 18.17 7.11 16.06
CA MET A 120 18.93 8.22 16.67
C MET A 120 20.20 7.74 17.38
N ASP A 121 20.20 6.57 18.01
CA ASP A 121 21.42 6.04 18.64
C ASP A 121 22.51 5.78 17.59
N SER A 122 22.14 5.21 16.45
CA SER A 122 23.07 4.95 15.34
C SER A 122 23.55 6.25 14.72
N ILE A 123 22.64 7.21 14.51
CA ILE A 123 22.96 8.53 13.95
C ILE A 123 23.93 9.29 14.85
N LEU A 124 23.63 9.41 16.14
CA LEU A 124 24.48 10.11 17.10
C LEU A 124 25.85 9.44 17.23
N SER A 125 25.92 8.10 17.21
CA SER A 125 27.20 7.38 17.23
C SER A 125 28.06 7.58 15.99
N SER A 126 27.44 7.93 14.85
CA SER A 126 28.14 8.18 13.59
C SER A 126 28.66 9.63 13.45
N MET A 127 28.18 10.54 14.29
CA MET A 127 28.58 11.95 14.31
C MET A 127 29.89 12.16 15.09
N ASN A 128 30.54 13.31 14.87
CA ASN A 128 31.73 13.67 15.62
C ASN A 128 31.40 13.79 17.14
N PRO A 129 32.13 13.08 18.02
CA PRO A 129 31.88 13.13 19.46
C PRO A 129 31.92 14.54 20.05
N GLY A 130 32.71 15.45 19.47
CA GLY A 130 32.78 16.86 19.90
C GLY A 130 31.44 17.60 19.73
N ILE A 131 30.71 17.32 18.65
CA ILE A 131 29.38 17.91 18.38
C ILE A 131 28.35 17.29 19.33
N VAL A 132 28.37 15.96 19.48
CA VAL A 132 27.41 15.24 20.33
C VAL A 132 27.52 15.68 21.79
N ASN A 133 28.74 15.90 22.28
CA ASN A 133 28.97 16.40 23.64
C ASN A 133 28.54 17.87 23.84
N ALA A 134 28.44 18.65 22.76
CA ALA A 134 27.95 20.04 22.81
C ALA A 134 26.42 20.13 22.83
N ILE A 135 25.72 19.06 22.44
CA ILE A 135 24.26 18.99 22.48
C ILE A 135 23.77 18.84 23.94
N PRO A 136 22.79 19.64 24.39
CA PRO A 136 22.18 19.48 25.70
C PRO A 136 21.68 18.03 25.94
N GLN A 137 22.02 17.46 27.08
CA GLN A 137 21.65 16.07 27.44
C GLN A 137 20.13 15.84 27.44
N GLN A 138 19.33 16.88 27.72
CA GLN A 138 17.87 16.84 27.63
C GLN A 138 17.36 16.56 26.21
N ILE A 139 18.05 17.09 25.19
CA ILE A 139 17.71 16.85 23.78
C ILE A 139 18.10 15.42 23.42
N VAL A 140 19.33 15.00 23.77
CA VAL A 140 19.82 13.64 23.50
C VAL A 140 18.87 12.58 24.06
N THR A 141 18.47 12.70 25.33
CA THR A 141 17.53 11.75 25.97
C THR A 141 16.15 11.72 25.31
N THR A 142 15.69 12.84 24.76
CA THR A 142 14.42 12.88 24.02
C THR A 142 14.55 12.22 22.65
N LEU A 143 15.64 12.52 21.92
CA LEU A 143 15.92 11.97 20.61
C LEU A 143 16.12 10.45 20.64
N THR A 144 16.81 9.93 21.67
CA THR A 144 17.03 8.48 21.85
C THR A 144 15.84 7.76 22.47
N GLY A 145 14.80 8.49 22.91
CA GLY A 145 13.55 7.94 23.37
C GLY A 145 12.70 7.31 22.26
N ASN A 146 11.84 6.35 22.60
CA ASN A 146 11.01 5.61 21.64
C ASN A 146 9.82 6.40 21.06
N TYR A 147 9.59 7.64 21.50
CA TYR A 147 8.39 8.41 21.12
C TYR A 147 8.68 9.52 20.10
N TRP A 148 9.80 10.22 20.26
CA TRP A 148 10.11 11.40 19.46
C TRP A 148 10.19 11.09 17.97
N PHE A 149 10.90 10.02 17.60
CA PHE A 149 11.10 9.66 16.20
C PHE A 149 9.79 9.22 15.52
N PRO A 150 9.00 8.27 16.06
CA PRO A 150 7.68 7.95 15.50
C PRO A 150 6.74 9.16 15.43
N GLN A 151 6.75 10.03 16.45
CA GLN A 151 5.92 11.24 16.49
C GLN A 151 6.33 12.31 15.48
N THR A 152 7.61 12.39 15.14
CA THR A 152 8.08 13.31 14.10
C THR A 152 7.84 12.70 12.71
N LEU A 153 8.06 11.39 12.56
CA LEU A 153 7.80 10.68 11.31
C LEU A 153 6.32 10.68 10.93
N GLN A 154 5.39 10.55 11.88
CA GLN A 154 3.95 10.57 11.60
C GLN A 154 3.48 11.88 10.95
N GLU A 155 4.10 13.02 11.28
CA GLU A 155 3.72 14.33 10.71
C GLU A 155 3.99 14.36 9.20
N ALA A 156 5.07 13.71 8.76
CA ALA A 156 5.39 13.54 7.36
C ALA A 156 4.63 12.37 6.70
N PHE A 157 4.36 11.31 7.46
CA PHE A 157 3.78 10.07 6.95
C PHE A 157 2.28 10.20 6.65
N MET A 158 1.51 10.83 7.55
CA MET A 158 0.05 10.88 7.41
C MET A 158 -0.40 11.63 6.14
N PRO A 159 0.15 12.81 5.78
CA PRO A 159 -0.19 13.46 4.51
C PRO A 159 0.05 12.56 3.29
N ALA A 160 1.16 11.83 3.27
CA ALA A 160 1.51 10.91 2.18
C ALA A 160 0.53 9.73 2.09
N LEU A 161 0.16 9.13 3.23
CA LEU A 161 -0.86 8.08 3.28
C LEU A 161 -2.22 8.59 2.79
N ARG A 162 -2.64 9.79 3.23
CA ARG A 162 -3.91 10.38 2.79
C ARG A 162 -3.94 10.54 1.27
N LEU A 163 -2.87 11.04 0.68
CA LEU A 163 -2.79 11.17 -0.79
C LEU A 163 -2.92 9.81 -1.48
N SER A 164 -2.21 8.78 -1.00
CA SER A 164 -2.27 7.43 -1.56
C SER A 164 -3.68 6.82 -1.49
N PHE A 165 -4.38 7.01 -0.38
CA PHE A 165 -5.75 6.53 -0.20
C PHE A 165 -6.77 7.28 -1.04
N ILE A 166 -6.60 8.59 -1.25
CA ILE A 166 -7.47 9.37 -2.16
C ILE A 166 -7.33 8.87 -3.59
N ILE A 167 -6.08 8.68 -4.07
CA ILE A 167 -5.82 8.14 -5.41
C ILE A 167 -6.42 6.74 -5.53
N GLY A 168 -6.22 5.87 -4.53
CA GLY A 168 -6.81 4.54 -4.48
C GLY A 168 -8.34 4.56 -4.50
N ALA A 169 -8.97 5.49 -3.78
CA ALA A 169 -10.42 5.65 -3.75
C ALA A 169 -10.96 6.12 -5.12
N VAL A 170 -10.27 7.04 -5.79
CA VAL A 170 -10.64 7.50 -7.14
C VAL A 170 -10.52 6.36 -8.14
N LEU A 171 -9.40 5.63 -8.15
CA LEU A 171 -9.20 4.48 -9.03
C LEU A 171 -10.23 3.37 -8.77
N SER A 172 -10.55 3.11 -7.50
CA SER A 172 -11.59 2.15 -7.11
C SER A 172 -12.98 2.60 -7.57
N GLY A 173 -13.27 3.90 -7.51
CA GLY A 173 -14.50 4.48 -8.06
C GLY A 173 -14.60 4.29 -9.57
N ILE A 174 -13.52 4.55 -10.30
CA ILE A 174 -13.44 4.31 -11.75
C ILE A 174 -13.65 2.82 -12.04
N ALA A 175 -12.99 1.93 -11.31
CA ALA A 175 -13.14 0.48 -11.46
C ALA A 175 -14.57 0.01 -11.18
N ALA A 176 -15.24 0.57 -10.17
CA ALA A 176 -16.63 0.26 -9.88
C ALA A 176 -17.58 0.70 -11.01
N ILE A 177 -17.37 1.88 -11.58
CA ILE A 177 -18.15 2.37 -12.74
C ILE A 177 -17.94 1.46 -13.95
N LEU A 178 -16.68 1.14 -14.29
CA LEU A 178 -16.36 0.24 -15.39
C LEU A 178 -16.93 -1.17 -15.17
N SER A 179 -16.90 -1.65 -13.92
CA SER A 179 -17.48 -2.94 -13.56
C SER A 179 -19.01 -2.93 -13.70
N ALA A 180 -19.68 -1.82 -13.39
CA ALA A 180 -21.13 -1.67 -13.57
C ALA A 180 -21.52 -1.58 -15.06
N MET A 181 -20.68 -0.97 -15.90
CA MET A 181 -20.91 -0.84 -17.34
C MET A 181 -20.75 -2.15 -18.13
N ARG A 182 -20.28 -3.23 -17.50
CA ARG A 182 -19.89 -4.49 -18.16
C ARG A 182 -21.04 -5.26 -18.85
N GLY A 183 -22.30 -4.95 -18.59
CA GLY A 183 -23.44 -5.62 -19.22
C GLY A 183 -23.75 -7.04 -18.69
N GLN A 184 -24.69 -7.74 -19.32
CA GLN A 184 -25.25 -9.03 -18.87
C GLN A 184 -24.31 -10.23 -19.10
N ARG A 185 -24.42 -11.24 -18.22
CA ARG A 185 -23.66 -12.51 -18.22
C ARG A 185 -23.65 -13.17 -19.61
N TYR A 186 -22.48 -13.23 -20.25
CA TYR A 186 -22.27 -14.12 -21.40
C TYR A 186 -22.10 -15.54 -20.88
N ILE A 187 -23.04 -16.43 -21.17
CA ILE A 187 -22.93 -17.87 -20.92
C ILE A 187 -22.60 -18.51 -22.26
N TYR A 188 -21.41 -19.10 -22.39
CA TYR A 188 -21.10 -19.91 -23.55
C TYR A 188 -21.97 -21.18 -23.50
N GLU A 189 -23.10 -21.16 -24.20
CA GLU A 189 -23.87 -22.36 -24.51
C GLU A 189 -23.10 -23.15 -25.58
N ALA A 190 -22.47 -24.24 -25.17
CA ALA A 190 -22.00 -25.23 -26.12
C ALA A 190 -23.23 -25.82 -26.82
N HIS A 191 -23.55 -25.36 -28.03
CA HIS A 191 -24.45 -26.07 -28.93
C HIS A 191 -23.83 -27.46 -29.18
N ILE A 192 -24.30 -28.46 -28.44
CA ILE A 192 -24.12 -29.86 -28.82
C ILE A 192 -25.01 -30.05 -30.04
N SER A 193 -24.44 -29.97 -31.24
CA SER A 193 -25.10 -30.44 -32.46
C SER A 193 -25.37 -31.94 -32.29
N THR A 194 -26.61 -32.30 -31.95
CA THR A 194 -27.07 -33.69 -31.86
C THR A 194 -27.17 -34.40 -33.22
N SER A 195 -26.40 -33.98 -34.23
CA SER A 195 -26.45 -34.54 -35.58
C SER A 195 -25.67 -35.83 -35.77
N ASP A 196 -24.88 -36.30 -34.79
CA ASP A 196 -24.03 -37.50 -34.94
C ASP A 196 -24.47 -38.74 -34.15
N VAL A 197 -25.66 -38.74 -33.53
CA VAL A 197 -26.19 -39.94 -32.83
C VAL A 197 -26.99 -40.87 -33.76
N GLY A 198 -27.13 -40.54 -35.06
CA GLY A 198 -28.09 -41.20 -35.96
C GLY A 198 -27.57 -42.04 -37.12
N LYS A 199 -26.28 -42.41 -37.20
CA LYS A 199 -25.74 -43.15 -38.37
C LYS A 199 -24.81 -44.33 -38.08
N GLY A 200 -24.85 -44.89 -36.87
CA GLY A 200 -23.98 -46.01 -36.47
C GLY A 200 -24.63 -47.39 -36.39
N GLU A 201 -25.95 -47.53 -36.55
CA GLU A 201 -26.64 -48.76 -36.12
C GLU A 201 -27.75 -49.23 -37.07
N VAL A 202 -27.40 -49.50 -38.35
CA VAL A 202 -28.14 -50.46 -39.18
C VAL A 202 -27.16 -51.06 -40.21
N THR A 203 -26.60 -52.24 -39.91
CA THR A 203 -26.32 -53.34 -40.86
C THR A 203 -25.50 -54.44 -40.18
N ARG A 204 -26.20 -55.37 -39.53
CA ARG A 204 -25.70 -56.72 -39.22
C ARG A 204 -26.88 -57.71 -39.28
N GLY A 205 -26.76 -58.73 -40.15
CA GLY A 205 -27.76 -59.79 -40.43
C GLY A 205 -28.63 -59.41 -41.64
N ASP A 206 -28.69 -60.16 -42.74
CA ASP A 206 -28.52 -61.60 -42.96
C ASP A 206 -27.85 -61.93 -44.31
#